data_AF-A0AAD9INZ4-F1
#
_entry.id   AF-A0AAD9INZ4-F1
#
_cell.length_a   1.000
_cell.length_b   1.000
_cell.length_c   1.000
_cell.angle_alpha   90.00
_cell.angle_beta   90.00
_cell.angle_gamma   90.00
#
_symmetry.space_group_name_H-M   'P 1'
#
loop_
_entity.id
_entity.type
_entity.pdbx_description
1 polymer ?
#
loop_
_entity_poly.entity_id
_entity_poly.type
_entity_poly.pdbx_seq_one_letter_code
_entity_poly.pdbx_strand_id
1 'polypeptide(L)'
;MYLLAFHAFLRIGEIAVTSTAQSSCVLQLKQISLSSDKCTVVFHSYKHYQGPPISLVIPAHADSSFCPIKAIRAYLAVRRNAPGPLFIFPGCTPVTKTFFGDHLKKSLAWAGLSSECYKGHSFRIGAATTAAMQGISDEEIQRMGRWKSQAFRKYIRIPMLQLQ
;
A
#
# COMPACT_ATOMS: atom_id res chain seq x y z
N MET A 1 -5.77 1.30 6.26
CA MET A 1 -4.39 1.63 5.83
C MET A 1 -3.64 0.41 5.29
N TYR A 2 -3.62 -0.74 5.99
CA TYR A 2 -2.95 -1.97 5.54
C TYR A 2 -3.41 -2.52 4.19
N LEU A 3 -4.72 -2.60 3.95
CA LEU A 3 -5.26 -3.10 2.70
C LEU A 3 -4.81 -2.26 1.50
N LEU A 4 -4.86 -0.93 1.62
CA LEU A 4 -4.32 -0.07 0.56
C LEU A 4 -2.82 -0.27 0.37
N ALA A 5 -2.06 -0.41 1.46
CA ALA A 5 -0.62 -0.64 1.39
C ALA A 5 -0.27 -1.93 0.63
N PHE A 6 -1.02 -3.01 0.88
CA PHE A 6 -0.89 -4.28 0.19
C PHE A 6 -1.29 -4.16 -1.29
N HIS A 7 -2.54 -3.81 -1.58
CA HIS A 7 -3.09 -3.84 -2.94
C HIS A 7 -2.46 -2.81 -3.90
N ALA A 8 -1.88 -1.71 -3.39
CA ALA A 8 -1.17 -0.72 -4.21
C ALA A 8 0.38 -0.83 -4.16
N PHE A 9 0.92 -1.92 -3.61
CA PHE A 9 2.37 -2.18 -3.55
C PHE A 9 3.15 -1.04 -2.87
N LEU A 10 2.52 -0.39 -1.88
CA LEU A 10 3.04 0.85 -1.29
C LEU A 10 4.21 0.54 -0.36
N ARG A 11 5.23 1.39 -0.41
CA ARG A 11 6.19 1.54 0.69
C ARG A 11 5.49 2.29 1.81
N ILE A 12 5.80 1.97 3.07
CA ILE A 12 5.23 2.73 4.20
C ILE A 12 5.60 4.21 4.14
N GLY A 13 6.78 4.54 3.61
CA GLY A 13 7.18 5.93 3.36
C GLY A 13 6.37 6.67 2.29
N GLU A 14 5.55 5.98 1.50
CA GLU A 14 4.61 6.61 0.57
C GLU A 14 3.27 6.98 1.26
N ILE A 15 3.00 6.50 2.48
CA ILE A 15 1.70 6.73 3.16
C ILE A 15 1.83 7.27 4.59
N ALA A 16 3.01 7.20 5.18
CA ALA A 16 3.28 7.66 6.53
C ALA A 16 4.59 8.44 6.59
N VAL A 17 4.57 9.56 7.31
CA VAL A 17 5.70 10.50 7.41
C VAL A 17 6.70 10.07 8.49
N THR A 18 7.97 10.44 8.33
CA THR A 18 8.90 10.42 9.48
C THR A 18 8.74 11.67 10.34
N SER A 19 8.48 12.81 9.69
CA SER A 19 8.27 14.12 10.32
C SER A 19 7.19 14.88 9.56
N THR A 20 6.46 15.78 10.22
CA THR A 20 5.41 16.63 9.61
C THR A 20 5.94 17.48 8.45
N ALA A 21 7.24 17.79 8.40
CA ALA A 21 7.88 18.45 7.26
C ALA A 21 7.76 17.66 5.95
N GLN A 22 7.53 16.33 6.01
CA GLN A 22 7.39 15.44 4.85
C GLN A 22 5.94 15.23 4.41
N SER A 23 4.99 16.04 4.90
CA SER A 23 3.55 15.89 4.60
C SER A 23 3.24 15.90 3.11
N SER A 24 3.97 16.69 2.32
CA SER A 24 3.79 16.75 0.86
C SER A 24 4.40 15.56 0.11
N CYS A 25 5.25 14.76 0.76
CA CYS A 25 5.97 13.63 0.14
C CYS A 25 5.20 12.30 0.23
N VAL A 26 4.13 12.23 1.01
CA VAL A 26 3.26 11.05 1.11
C VAL A 26 2.09 11.15 0.14
N LEU A 27 1.34 10.07 0.00
CA LEU A 27 0.16 10.00 -0.84
C LEU A 27 -0.89 10.99 -0.35
N GLN A 28 -1.32 11.88 -1.24
CA GLN A 28 -2.29 12.93 -0.96
C GLN A 28 -3.72 12.44 -1.26
N LEU A 29 -4.72 13.04 -0.60
CA LEU A 29 -6.14 12.73 -0.87
C LEU A 29 -6.50 12.87 -2.35
N LYS A 30 -6.02 13.94 -3.00
CA LYS A 30 -6.27 14.23 -4.42
C LYS A 30 -5.73 13.17 -5.41
N GLN A 31 -4.89 12.25 -4.92
CA GLN A 31 -4.32 11.16 -5.72
C GLN A 31 -5.19 9.90 -5.68
N ILE A 32 -6.30 9.91 -4.94
CA ILE A 32 -7.25 8.79 -4.83
C ILE A 32 -8.54 9.17 -5.54
N SER A 33 -8.97 8.31 -6.47
CA SER A 33 -10.29 8.37 -7.10
C SER A 33 -11.03 7.07 -6.84
N LEU A 34 -12.26 7.16 -6.30
CA LEU A 34 -13.10 6.00 -6.01
C LEU A 34 -14.31 5.94 -6.95
N SER A 35 -14.50 4.78 -7.57
CA SER A 35 -15.75 4.40 -8.27
C SER A 35 -16.41 3.25 -7.51
N SER A 36 -17.62 2.79 -7.89
CA SER A 36 -18.36 1.72 -7.21
C SER A 36 -17.53 0.43 -7.03
N ASP A 37 -16.73 0.09 -8.03
CA ASP A 37 -16.04 -1.20 -8.21
C ASP A 37 -14.51 -1.10 -8.19
N LYS A 38 -13.93 0.11 -8.07
CA LYS A 38 -12.47 0.29 -8.11
C LYS A 38 -11.98 1.53 -7.36
N CYS A 39 -10.72 1.49 -6.97
CA CYS A 39 -9.94 2.60 -6.44
C CYS A 39 -8.73 2.84 -7.32
N THR A 40 -8.62 4.03 -7.89
CA THR A 40 -7.45 4.44 -8.66
C THR A 40 -6.52 5.27 -7.78
N VAL A 41 -5.24 4.90 -7.76
CA VAL A 41 -4.18 5.64 -7.07
C VAL A 41 -3.22 6.21 -8.12
N VAL A 42 -3.08 7.54 -8.17
CA VAL A 42 -2.25 8.24 -9.16
C VAL A 42 -0.95 8.73 -8.53
N PHE A 43 0.18 8.22 -9.00
CA PHE A 43 1.52 8.58 -8.53
C PHE A 43 2.16 9.59 -9.49
N HIS A 44 2.26 10.85 -9.06
CA HIS A 44 2.82 11.95 -9.88
C HIS A 44 4.34 12.05 -9.76
N SER A 45 4.88 11.74 -8.58
CA SER A 45 6.32 11.70 -8.35
C SER A 45 6.63 10.70 -7.24
N TYR A 46 7.71 9.95 -7.39
CA TYR A 46 8.24 9.05 -6.37
C TYR A 46 9.75 8.93 -6.52
N LYS A 47 10.43 8.38 -5.50
CA LYS A 47 11.91 8.37 -5.41
C LYS A 47 12.54 7.96 -6.76
N HIS A 48 13.26 8.90 -7.38
CA HIS A 48 13.95 8.78 -8.67
C HIS A 48 13.07 8.68 -9.94
N TYR A 49 11.78 8.97 -9.92
CA TYR A 49 10.93 8.93 -11.12
C TYR A 49 10.57 10.34 -11.61
N GLN A 50 10.90 10.61 -12.88
CA GLN A 50 10.60 11.88 -13.58
C GLN A 50 9.72 11.64 -14.82
N GLY A 51 9.06 10.46 -14.90
CA GLY A 51 8.19 10.11 -16.03
C GLY A 51 6.73 10.54 -15.85
N PRO A 52 5.84 10.20 -16.80
CA PRO A 52 4.42 10.52 -16.71
C PRO A 52 3.76 9.86 -15.50
N PRO A 53 2.69 10.44 -14.92
CA PRO A 53 2.04 9.84 -13.75
C PRO A 53 1.63 8.38 -13.98
N ILE A 54 1.92 7.52 -13.01
CA ILE A 54 1.51 6.12 -13.04
C ILE A 54 0.20 5.97 -12.27
N SER A 55 -0.80 5.34 -12.89
CA SER A 55 -2.06 5.02 -12.24
C SER A 55 -2.12 3.53 -11.92
N LEU A 56 -2.42 3.20 -10.66
CA LEU A 56 -2.68 1.83 -10.22
C LEU A 56 -4.17 1.70 -9.92
N VAL A 57 -4.82 0.75 -10.57
CA VAL A 57 -6.24 0.44 -10.37
C VAL A 57 -6.35 -0.75 -9.43
N ILE A 58 -7.00 -0.55 -8.30
CA ILE A 58 -7.32 -1.59 -7.32
C ILE A 58 -8.78 -1.99 -7.52
N PRO A 59 -9.08 -3.22 -7.94
CA PRO A 59 -10.46 -3.67 -8.07
C PRO A 59 -11.10 -3.91 -6.70
N ALA A 60 -12.42 -3.81 -6.65
CA ALA A 60 -13.20 -4.33 -5.55
C ALA A 60 -13.11 -5.85 -5.54
N HIS A 61 -12.85 -6.40 -4.35
CA HIS A 61 -13.04 -7.82 -4.10
C HIS A 61 -14.44 -7.97 -3.50
N ALA A 62 -15.35 -8.61 -4.26
CA ALA A 62 -16.68 -8.93 -3.77
C ALA A 62 -16.56 -9.82 -2.51
N ASP A 63 -17.43 -9.59 -1.54
CA ASP A 63 -17.67 -10.50 -0.40
C ASP A 63 -16.54 -10.78 0.58
N SER A 64 -15.46 -9.98 0.55
CA SER A 64 -14.41 -10.06 1.57
C SER A 64 -14.54 -8.98 2.64
N SER A 65 -14.42 -9.37 3.91
CA SER A 65 -14.16 -8.44 5.03
C SER A 65 -12.87 -7.64 4.85
N PHE A 66 -11.99 -8.09 3.94
CA PHE A 66 -10.72 -7.46 3.59
C PHE A 66 -10.78 -6.70 2.25
N CYS A 67 -11.98 -6.32 1.79
CA CYS A 67 -12.13 -5.54 0.56
C CYS A 67 -11.46 -4.14 0.70
N PRO A 68 -10.44 -3.80 -0.12
CA PRO A 68 -9.73 -2.53 -0.02
C PRO A 68 -10.64 -1.33 -0.27
N ILE A 69 -11.64 -1.49 -1.14
CA ILE A 69 -12.60 -0.43 -1.52
C ILE A 69 -13.54 -0.12 -0.36
N LYS A 70 -14.10 -1.16 0.30
CA LYS A 70 -14.94 -0.96 1.48
C LYS A 70 -14.14 -0.28 2.60
N ALA A 71 -12.92 -0.74 2.83
CA ALA A 71 -12.05 -0.19 3.88
C ALA A 71 -11.66 1.28 3.64
N ILE A 72 -11.29 1.64 2.41
CA ILE A 72 -10.92 3.04 2.11
C ILE A 72 -12.14 3.97 2.15
N ARG A 73 -13.32 3.51 1.69
CA ARG A 73 -14.58 4.28 1.83
C ARG A 73 -14.92 4.54 3.30
N ALA A 74 -14.89 3.48 4.13
CA ALA A 74 -15.19 3.61 5.55
C ALA A 74 -14.23 4.61 6.23
N TYR A 75 -12.95 4.58 5.87
CA TYR A 75 -11.99 5.56 6.36
C TYR A 75 -12.28 6.99 5.86
N LEU A 76 -12.57 7.19 4.58
CA LEU A 76 -12.85 8.52 4.03
C LEU A 76 -14.13 9.14 4.61
N ALA A 77 -15.11 8.32 5.00
CA ALA A 77 -16.32 8.79 5.68
C ALA A 77 -16.02 9.47 7.04
N VAL A 78 -14.95 9.05 7.73
CA VAL A 78 -14.57 9.58 9.05
C VAL A 78 -13.34 10.51 9.02
N ARG A 79 -12.57 10.51 7.94
CA ARG A 79 -11.29 11.24 7.81
C ARG A 79 -11.40 12.76 7.99
N ARG A 80 -12.58 13.36 7.75
CA ARG A 80 -12.80 14.81 7.47
C ARG A 80 -12.40 15.19 6.05
N ASN A 81 -13.20 16.05 5.42
CA ASN A 81 -12.98 16.56 4.08
C ASN A 81 -11.98 17.73 4.07
N ALA A 82 -10.71 17.43 4.33
CA ALA A 82 -9.61 18.40 4.28
C ALA A 82 -8.52 17.97 3.28
N PRO A 83 -7.91 18.92 2.53
CA PRO A 83 -6.81 18.62 1.62
C PRO A 83 -5.58 18.10 2.39
N GLY A 84 -4.63 17.50 1.66
CA GLY A 84 -3.36 17.04 2.21
C GLY A 84 -3.20 15.52 2.26
N PRO A 85 -2.37 14.99 3.17
CA PRO A 85 -2.04 13.57 3.29
C PRO A 85 -3.28 12.68 3.36
N LEU A 86 -3.27 11.53 2.68
CA LEU A 86 -4.41 10.61 2.70
C LEU A 86 -4.69 10.08 4.10
N PHE A 87 -3.66 9.61 4.82
CA PHE A 87 -3.79 9.10 6.18
C PHE A 87 -3.45 10.19 7.21
N ILE A 88 -4.44 10.57 8.01
CA ILE A 88 -4.32 11.62 9.03
C ILE A 88 -4.92 11.17 10.37
N PHE A 89 -4.44 11.77 11.45
CA PHE A 89 -5.05 11.71 12.76
C PHE A 89 -6.25 12.68 12.87
N PRO A 90 -7.10 12.55 13.92
CA PRO A 90 -8.25 13.44 14.15
C PRO A 90 -7.97 14.96 14.22
N GLY A 91 -6.72 15.41 14.20
CA GLY A 91 -6.30 16.82 14.12
C GLY A 91 -5.75 17.26 12.75
N CYS A 92 -6.03 16.53 11.67
CA CYS A 92 -5.49 16.79 10.32
C CYS A 92 -3.96 16.69 10.21
N THR A 93 -3.30 16.04 11.16
CA THR A 93 -1.85 15.76 11.09
C THR A 93 -1.58 14.43 10.41
N PRO A 94 -0.53 14.30 9.59
CA PRO A 94 -0.21 13.05 8.88
C PRO A 94 0.11 11.90 9.84
N VAL A 95 -0.29 10.69 9.46
CA VAL A 95 0.13 9.47 10.17
C VAL A 95 1.65 9.29 10.08
N THR A 96 2.27 8.93 11.20
CA THR A 96 3.73 8.71 11.28
C THR A 96 4.11 7.26 11.05
N LYS A 97 5.35 7.03 10.58
CA LYS A 97 5.91 5.67 10.43
C LYS A 97 6.00 4.93 11.77
N THR A 98 6.30 5.65 12.85
CA THR A 98 6.33 5.09 14.21
C THR A 98 4.95 4.56 14.60
N PHE A 99 3.91 5.39 14.46
CA PHE A 99 2.54 4.96 14.71
C PHE A 99 2.14 3.75 13.86
N PHE A 100 2.44 3.79 12.55
CA PHE A 100 2.17 2.66 11.66
C PHE A 100 2.84 1.38 12.17
N GLY A 101 4.13 1.46 12.53
CA GLY A 101 4.92 0.33 13.02
C GLY A 101 4.38 -0.24 14.33
N ASP A 102 4.08 0.61 15.30
CA ASP A 102 3.55 0.18 16.60
C ASP A 102 2.16 -0.41 16.47
N HIS A 103 1.29 0.19 15.65
CA HIS A 103 -0.03 -0.36 15.36
C HIS A 103 0.06 -1.71 14.63
N LEU A 104 1.06 -1.88 13.75
CA LEU A 104 1.31 -3.14 13.06
C LEU A 104 1.72 -4.24 14.04
N LYS A 105 2.66 -3.94 14.94
CA LYS A 105 3.08 -4.88 15.99
C LYS A 105 1.90 -5.34 16.85
N LYS A 106 1.04 -4.40 17.27
CA LYS A 106 -0.17 -4.72 18.05
C LYS A 106 -1.15 -5.59 17.27
N SER A 107 -1.39 -5.27 16.00
CA SER A 107 -2.29 -6.03 15.13
C SER A 107 -1.78 -7.46 14.88
N LEU A 108 -0.48 -7.63 14.70
CA LEU A 108 0.16 -8.94 14.53
C LEU A 108 0.07 -9.77 15.82
N ALA A 109 0.39 -9.17 16.97
CA ALA A 109 0.27 -9.84 18.26
C ALA A 109 -1.16 -10.32 18.52
N TRP A 110 -2.16 -9.47 18.19
CA TRP A 110 -3.58 -9.84 18.30
C TRP A 110 -3.95 -11.01 17.37
N ALA A 111 -3.34 -11.09 16.19
CA ALA A 111 -3.53 -12.19 15.24
C ALA A 111 -2.69 -13.45 15.56
N GLY A 112 -1.95 -13.48 16.67
CA GLY A 112 -1.06 -14.60 17.03
C GLY A 112 0.19 -14.70 16.14
N LEU A 113 0.59 -13.62 15.46
CA LEU A 113 1.73 -13.58 14.56
C LEU A 113 2.93 -12.86 15.20
N SER A 114 4.14 -13.41 15.00
CA SER A 114 5.37 -12.76 15.47
C SER A 114 5.68 -11.48 14.68
N SER A 115 5.86 -10.37 15.41
CA SER A 115 6.24 -9.10 14.80
C SER A 115 7.67 -9.05 14.23
N GLU A 116 8.49 -10.07 14.52
CA GLU A 116 9.84 -10.20 13.95
C GLU A 116 9.79 -10.58 12.47
N CYS A 117 8.77 -11.35 12.08
CA CYS A 117 8.57 -11.83 10.72
C CYS A 117 7.97 -10.77 9.78
N TYR A 118 7.30 -9.75 10.33
CA TYR A 118 6.54 -8.77 9.54
C TYR A 118 6.97 -7.34 9.85
N LYS A 119 7.39 -6.63 8.80
CA LYS A 119 7.76 -5.21 8.86
C LYS A 119 7.02 -4.44 7.78
N GLY A 120 7.19 -3.13 7.73
CA GLY A 120 6.56 -2.28 6.71
C GLY A 120 6.84 -2.72 5.26
N HIS A 121 7.95 -3.41 5.02
CA HIS A 121 8.28 -3.95 3.71
C HIS A 121 7.46 -5.18 3.31
N SER A 122 6.93 -5.91 4.28
CA SER A 122 6.20 -7.16 4.08
C SER A 122 4.95 -6.96 3.23
N PHE A 123 4.30 -5.79 3.29
CA PHE A 123 3.18 -5.46 2.41
C PHE A 123 3.55 -5.55 0.94
N ARG A 124 4.71 -4.98 0.58
CA ARG A 124 5.18 -4.91 -0.79
C ARG A 124 5.75 -6.24 -1.29
N ILE A 125 6.39 -7.01 -0.40
CA ILE A 125 6.81 -8.41 -0.66
C ILE A 125 5.57 -9.29 -0.91
N GLY A 126 4.59 -9.22 0.00
CA GLY A 126 3.38 -10.02 -0.07
C GLY A 126 2.56 -9.71 -1.32
N ALA A 127 2.43 -8.42 -1.68
CA ALA A 127 1.75 -8.01 -2.90
C ALA A 127 2.42 -8.56 -4.17
N ALA A 128 3.76 -8.45 -4.27
CA ALA A 128 4.52 -8.99 -5.40
C ALA A 128 4.41 -10.51 -5.50
N THR A 129 4.56 -11.20 -4.36
CA THR A 129 4.45 -12.65 -4.29
C THR A 129 3.05 -13.12 -4.69
N THR A 130 2.00 -12.46 -4.18
CA THR A 130 0.61 -12.80 -4.49
C THR A 130 0.30 -12.57 -5.97
N ALA A 131 0.76 -11.46 -6.55
CA ALA A 131 0.60 -11.19 -7.97
C ALA A 131 1.29 -12.25 -8.84
N ALA A 132 2.51 -12.65 -8.48
CA ALA A 132 3.23 -13.70 -9.19
C ALA A 132 2.52 -15.06 -9.08
N MET A 133 2.00 -15.41 -7.90
CA MET A 133 1.19 -16.62 -7.70
C MET A 133 -0.12 -16.61 -8.49
N GLN A 134 -0.64 -15.43 -8.83
CA GLN A 134 -1.82 -15.24 -9.68
C GLN A 134 -1.48 -15.25 -11.18
N GLY A 135 -0.22 -15.48 -11.55
CA GLY A 135 0.21 -15.53 -12.95
C GLY A 135 0.36 -14.15 -13.60
N ILE A 136 0.37 -13.06 -12.82
CA ILE A 136 0.67 -11.72 -13.35
C ILE A 136 2.12 -11.70 -13.82
N SER A 137 2.37 -11.13 -15.00
CA SER A 137 3.70 -11.11 -15.60
C SER A 137 4.72 -10.33 -14.76
N ASP A 138 5.99 -10.72 -14.85
CA ASP A 138 7.12 -10.03 -14.23
C ASP A 138 7.11 -8.53 -14.58
N GLU A 139 6.83 -8.19 -15.84
CA GLU A 139 6.76 -6.82 -16.36
C GLU A 139 5.61 -6.02 -15.75
N GLU A 140 4.45 -6.64 -15.52
CA GLU A 140 3.32 -6.02 -14.85
C GLU A 140 3.59 -5.82 -13.36
N ILE A 141 4.11 -6.83 -12.66
CA ILE A 141 4.50 -6.72 -11.25
C ILE A 141 5.53 -5.60 -11.06
N GLN A 142 6.52 -5.55 -11.95
CA GLN A 142 7.53 -4.50 -11.95
C GLN A 142 6.89 -3.10 -12.05
N ARG A 143 5.92 -2.93 -12.96
CA ARG A 143 5.16 -1.68 -13.14
C ARG A 143 4.28 -1.35 -11.94
N MET A 144 3.50 -2.31 -11.43
CA MET A 144 2.59 -2.13 -10.29
C MET A 144 3.33 -1.66 -9.04
N GLY A 145 4.47 -2.29 -8.72
CA GLY A 145 5.27 -1.83 -7.60
C GLY A 145 6.21 -0.68 -7.93
N ARG A 146 6.31 -0.20 -9.17
CA ARG A 146 7.17 0.93 -9.52
C ARG A 146 8.65 0.63 -9.25
N TRP A 147 9.12 -0.55 -9.66
CA TRP A 147 10.55 -0.91 -9.61
C TRP A 147 11.26 -0.53 -10.92
N LYS A 148 12.42 0.13 -10.81
CA LYS A 148 13.21 0.53 -11.99
C LYS A 148 13.99 -0.62 -12.63
N SER A 149 14.35 -1.61 -11.85
CA SER A 149 15.19 -2.73 -12.27
C SER A 149 14.57 -4.05 -11.83
N GLN A 150 15.22 -5.14 -12.22
CA GLN A 150 14.88 -6.51 -11.79
C GLN A 150 14.98 -6.73 -10.26
N ALA A 151 15.25 -5.69 -9.46
CA ALA A 151 15.21 -5.73 -8.01
C ALA A 151 13.86 -6.21 -7.43
N PHE A 152 12.76 -6.12 -8.19
CA PHE A 152 11.46 -6.67 -7.80
C PHE A 152 11.50 -8.19 -7.59
N ARG A 153 12.35 -8.92 -8.30
CA ARG A 153 12.49 -10.38 -8.15
C ARG A 153 12.86 -10.80 -6.73
N LYS A 154 13.61 -9.97 -6.01
CA LYS A 154 13.94 -10.19 -4.58
C LYS A 154 12.73 -10.10 -3.64
N TYR A 155 11.62 -9.54 -4.12
CA TYR A 155 10.37 -9.40 -3.37
C TYR A 155 9.39 -10.54 -3.64
N ILE A 156 9.57 -11.29 -4.73
CA ILE A 156 8.74 -12.45 -5.05
C ILE A 156 9.32 -13.64 -4.29
N ARG A 157 8.54 -14.18 -3.35
CA ARG A 157 8.92 -15.30 -2.49
C ARG A 157 7.91 -16.43 -2.64
N ILE A 158 7.94 -17.09 -3.80
CA ILE A 158 7.11 -18.28 -4.04
C ILE A 158 7.85 -19.46 -3.41
N PRO A 159 7.22 -20.22 -2.48
CA PRO A 159 7.78 -21.49 -2.03
C PRO A 159 7.99 -22.39 -3.26
N MET A 160 9.20 -22.89 -3.47
CA MET A 160 9.45 -23.85 -4.56
C MET A 160 8.45 -25.00 -4.46
N LEU A 161 7.64 -25.21 -5.49
CA LEU A 161 6.95 -26.47 -5.69
C LEU A 161 8.02 -27.48 -6.13
N GLN A 162 8.32 -28.47 -5.29
CA GLN A 162 8.98 -29.67 -5.77
C GLN A 162 8.00 -30.38 -6.71
N LEU A 163 8.33 -30.44 -8.00
CA LEU A 163 7.65 -31.34 -8.92
C LEU A 163 7.99 -32.77 -8.46
N GLN A 164 6.98 -33.50 -7.98
CA GLN A 164 7.07 -34.94 -7.73
C GLN A 164 7.00 -35.70 -9.06
#